data_AF-A0A965C4M6-F1
#
_entry.id   AF-A0A965C4M6-F1
#
_cell.length_a   1.000
_cell.length_b   1.000
_cell.length_c   1.000
_cell.angle_alpha   90.00
_cell.angle_beta   90.00
_cell.angle_gamma   90.00
#
_symmetry.space_group_name_H-M   'P 1'
#
loop_
_entity.id
_entity.type
_entity.pdbx_description
1 polymer ?
#
loop_
_entity_poly.entity_id
_entity_poly.type
_entity_poly.pdbx_seq_one_letter_code
_entity_poly.pdbx_strand_id
1 'polypeptide(L)' 'MKLGDAIVYVNDMVASVSCFEQVFGLKRRFVHESGYAALDVGEKALAFASVAALQNAVKTKASSRRVRR' A
#
# COMPACT_ATOMS: atom_id res chain seq x y z
N MET A 1 18.40 8.21 -14.21
CA MET A 1 17.44 8.68 -13.19
C MET A 1 17.04 7.49 -12.33
N LYS A 2 17.12 7.57 -10.99
CA LYS A 2 16.61 6.52 -10.08
C LYS A 2 15.31 7.04 -9.45
N LEU A 3 14.20 6.31 -9.56
CA LEU A 3 12.97 6.66 -8.83
C LEU A 3 13.24 6.57 -7.31
N GLY A 4 12.69 7.54 -6.57
CA GLY A 4 12.67 7.54 -5.10
C GLY A 4 11.84 6.38 -4.53
N ASP A 5 11.63 6.36 -3.22
CA ASP A 5 10.67 5.45 -2.60
C ASP A 5 9.26 5.82 -3.07
N ALA A 6 8.59 4.90 -3.79
CA ALA A 6 7.30 5.15 -4.42
C ALA A 6 6.20 4.33 -3.74
N ILE A 7 5.07 4.97 -3.43
CA ILE A 7 3.86 4.34 -2.89
C ILE A 7 2.73 4.56 -3.90
N VAL A 8 2.11 3.47 -4.35
CA VAL A 8 0.95 3.49 -5.24
C VAL A 8 -0.32 3.26 -4.43
N TYR A 9 -1.26 4.19 -4.50
CA TYR A 9 -2.56 4.06 -3.85
C TYR A 9 -3.56 3.44 -4.81
N VAL A 10 -4.16 2.32 -4.42
CA VAL A 10 -5.04 1.52 -5.27
C VAL A 10 -6.32 1.14 -4.55
N ASN A 11 -7.41 0.96 -5.29
CA ASN A 11 -8.67 0.49 -4.69
C ASN A 11 -8.58 -0.99 -4.33
N ASP A 12 -8.07 -1.81 -5.25
CA ASP A 12 -7.82 -3.24 -5.05
C ASP A 12 -6.31 -3.51 -5.03
N MET A 13 -5.80 -3.75 -3.83
CA MET A 13 -4.37 -3.99 -3.61
C MET A 13 -3.93 -5.34 -4.15
N VAL A 14 -4.74 -6.39 -4.01
CA VAL A 14 -4.35 -7.75 -4.41
C VAL A 14 -4.34 -7.86 -5.94
N ALA A 15 -5.37 -7.34 -6.60
CA ALA A 15 -5.42 -7.32 -8.07
C ALA A 15 -4.27 -6.49 -8.66
N SER A 16 -3.96 -5.33 -8.07
CA SER A 16 -2.87 -4.48 -8.54
C SER A 16 -1.51 -5.16 -8.37
N VAL A 17 -1.24 -5.74 -7.19
CA VAL A 17 0.01 -6.47 -6.94
C VAL A 17 0.17 -7.63 -7.92
N SER A 18 -0.88 -8.44 -8.11
CA SER A 18 -0.84 -9.57 -9.04
C SER A 18 -0.61 -9.13 -10.49
N CYS A 19 -1.22 -8.03 -10.92
CA CYS A 19 -1.00 -7.46 -12.25
C CYS A 19 0.48 -7.08 -12.44
N PHE A 20 1.08 -6.41 -11.47
CA PHE A 20 2.49 -6.00 -11.56
C PHE A 20 3.45 -7.21 -11.52
N GLU A 21 3.16 -8.24 -10.72
CA GLU A 21 3.93 -9.50 -10.74
C GLU A 21 3.90 -10.15 -12.13
N GLN A 22 2.73 -10.18 -12.78
CA GLN A 22 2.56 -10.83 -14.08
C GLN A 22 3.15 -10.02 -15.24
N VAL A 23 2.88 -8.72 -15.30
CA VAL A 23 3.28 -7.86 -16.43
C VAL A 23 4.77 -7.56 -16.39
N PHE A 24 5.32 -7.33 -15.20
CA PHE A 24 6.72 -6.90 -15.04
C PHE A 24 7.62 -8.00 -14.47
N GLY A 25 7.08 -9.17 -14.12
CA GLY A 25 7.87 -10.27 -13.55
C GLY A 25 8.44 -9.95 -12.16
N LEU A 26 7.85 -8.98 -11.45
CA LEU A 26 8.34 -8.54 -10.14
C LEU A 26 8.00 -9.56 -9.06
N LYS A 27 8.85 -9.63 -8.04
CA LYS A 27 8.61 -10.51 -6.89
C LYS A 27 7.93 -9.74 -5.77
N ARG A 28 6.94 -10.34 -5.13
CA ARG A 28 6.37 -9.81 -3.91
C ARG A 28 7.31 -9.95 -2.73
N ARG A 29 7.51 -8.83 -2.03
CA ARG A 29 8.26 -8.77 -0.78
C ARG A 29 7.35 -9.08 0.41
N PHE A 30 6.18 -8.45 0.45
CA PHE A 30 5.13 -8.77 1.42
C PHE A 30 3.76 -8.29 0.92
N VAL A 31 2.69 -8.91 1.44
CA VAL A 31 1.31 -8.44 1.36
C VAL A 31 0.73 -8.57 2.76
N HIS A 32 0.08 -7.52 3.24
CA HIS A 32 -0.50 -7.45 4.57
C HIS A 32 -1.99 -7.12 4.48
N GLU A 33 -2.80 -7.82 5.28
CA GLU A 33 -4.27 -7.72 5.28
C GLU A 33 -4.78 -6.34 5.71
N SER A 34 -3.95 -5.57 6.42
CA SER A 34 -4.24 -4.16 6.74
C SER A 34 -4.25 -3.23 5.52
N GLY A 35 -4.01 -3.76 4.32
CA GLY A 35 -4.11 -3.04 3.06
C GLY A 35 -2.79 -2.44 2.59
N TYR A 36 -1.65 -3.06 2.92
CA TYR A 36 -0.33 -2.66 2.43
C TYR A 36 0.37 -3.83 1.74
N ALA A 37 1.13 -3.54 0.70
CA ALA A 37 1.97 -4.53 0.04
C ALA A 37 3.25 -3.88 -0.50
N ALA A 38 4.24 -4.69 -0.82
CA ALA A 38 5.44 -4.22 -1.51
C ALA A 38 5.93 -5.26 -2.51
N LEU A 39 6.35 -4.77 -3.68
CA LEU A 39 7.04 -5.51 -4.72
C LEU A 39 8.52 -5.13 -4.74
N ASP A 40 9.37 -6.09 -5.04
CA ASP A 40 10.80 -5.92 -5.28
C ASP A 40 11.02 -5.41 -6.72
N VAL A 41 11.70 -4.28 -6.85
CA VAL A 41 12.10 -3.66 -8.13
C VAL A 41 13.62 -3.55 -8.24
N GLY A 42 14.35 -4.46 -7.60
CA GLY A 42 15.81 -4.56 -7.60
C GLY A 42 16.43 -3.99 -6.33
N GLU A 43 17.03 -2.80 -6.42
CA GLU A 43 17.66 -2.17 -5.24
C GLU A 43 16.63 -1.59 -4.24
N LYS A 44 15.36 -1.52 -4.62
CA LYS A 44 14.30 -0.86 -3.84
C LYS A 44 12.99 -1.66 -3.87
N ALA A 45 12.04 -1.20 -3.06
CA ALA A 45 10.68 -1.70 -3.04
C ALA A 45 9.69 -0.68 -3.61
N LEU A 46 8.76 -1.17 -4.44
CA LEU A 46 7.57 -0.44 -4.85
C LEU A 46 6.44 -0.79 -3.89
N ALA A 47 6.01 0.18 -3.08
CA ALA A 47 4.97 -0.03 -2.09
C ALA A 47 3.57 0.23 -2.66
N PHE A 48 2.58 -0.49 -2.14
CA PHE A 48 1.18 -0.36 -2.46
C PHE A 48 0.39 -0.15 -1.17
N ALA A 49 -0.59 0.75 -1.21
CA ALA A 49 -1.51 0.98 -0.11
C ALA A 49 -2.95 1.03 -0.65
N SER A 50 -3.86 0.33 0.02
CA SER A 50 -5.27 0.39 -0.32
C SER A 50 -5.88 1.72 0.10
N VAL A 51 -6.74 2.29 -0.74
CA VAL A 51 -7.52 3.50 -0.39
C VAL A 51 -8.38 3.25 0.86
N ALA A 52 -8.87 2.01 1.04
CA ALA A 52 -9.61 1.61 2.23
C ALA A 52 -8.78 1.74 3.53
N ALA A 53 -7.48 1.38 3.50
CA ALA A 53 -6.58 1.53 4.64
C ALA A 53 -6.44 3.01 5.07
N LEU A 54 -6.36 3.93 4.10
CA LEU A 54 -6.33 5.36 4.39
C LEU A 54 -7.63 5.85 5.04
N GLN A 55 -8.79 5.41 4.53
CA GLN A 55 -10.09 5.79 5.11
C GLN A 55 -10.23 5.33 6.56
N ASN A 56 -9.75 4.14 6.88
CA ASN A 56 -9.75 3.63 8.25
C ASN A 56 -8.84 4.46 9.15
N ALA A 57 -7.63 4.81 8.70
CA ALA A 57 -6.73 5.67 9.47
C ALA A 57 -7.33 7.06 9.78
N VAL A 58 -8.12 7.62 8.87
CA VAL A 58 -8.84 8.89 9.09
C VAL A 58 -9.96 8.74 10.12
N LYS A 59 -10.74 7.65 10.05
CA LYS A 59 -11.82 7.35 11.01
C LYS A 59 -11.29 7.15 12.44
N THR A 60 -10.16 6.47 12.59
CA THR A 60 -9.56 6.22 13.92
C THR A 60 -9.14 7.51 14.62
N LYS A 61 -8.67 8.53 13.88
CA LYS A 61 -8.33 9.85 14.44
C LYS A 61 -9.55 10.70 14.79
N ALA A 62 -10.70 10.48 14.15
CA ALA A 62 -11.93 11.19 14.47
C ALA A 62 -12.54 10.73 15.80
N SER A 63 -12.42 9.44 16.13
CA SER A 63 -12.97 8.87 17.37
C SER A 63 -12.16 9.25 18.62
N SER A 64 -10.84 9.42 18.51
CA SER A 64 -9.97 9.79 19.64
C SER A 64 -10.08 11.27 20.07
N ARG A 65 -10.75 12.12 19.29
CA ARG A 65 -10.96 13.55 19.61
C ARG A 65 -12.21 13.83 20.45
N ARG A 66 -13.10 12.84 20.63
CA ARG A 66 -14.35 12.98 21.40
C ARG A 66 -14.23 12.70 22.91
N VAL A 67 -13.11 12.17 23.38
CA VAL A 67 -12.92 11.80 24.81
C VAL A 67 -12.13 12.86 25.61
N ARG A 68 -11.88 14.05 25.02
CA ARG A 68 -11.19 15.18 25.68
C ARG A 68 -12.05 16.46 25.75
N ARG A 69 -13.36 16.32 25.94
CA ARG A 69 -14.22 17.45 26.32
C ARG A 69 -15.05 17.08 27.52
#